data_AF-A0A7C3LM54-F1
#
_entry.id   AF-A0A7C3LM54-F1
#
_cell.length_a   1.000
_cell.length_b   1.000
_cell.length_c   1.000
_cell.angle_alpha   90.00
_cell.angle_beta   90.00
_cell.angle_gamma   90.00
#
_symmetry.space_group_name_H-M   'P 1'
#
loop_
_entity.id
_entity.type
_entity.pdbx_description
1 polymer ?
#
loop_
_entity_poly.entity_id
_entity_poly.type
_entity_poly.pdbx_seq_one_letter_code
_entity_poly.pdbx_strand_id
1 'polypeptide(L)'
;MTSLKDSLLAFHEGRNASIALKYKKMKENPFRYFRGTAFRFYQNSFHERIVHSPIAHLCGDSHLENFGSFRGENRVVYFDINDFDETCLAPIALEPLRYITGLFLACDANGLNAEDGLSLCHSYINAWFEELKSGYTRNLESASARGIIKEFIENLDARKHKDFIKKKTEKTKMGRKIKVDGVRYQTASEDEVDNVIYSFRNKENKLDPDFYRVLDVVIRNAGTASLGLKRYLVLIEGTGGSSGNMLIDLKEAIPTCIP
;
A
#
# COMPACT_ATOMS: atom_id res chain seq x y z
N MET A 1 10.28 -22.76 21.27
CA MET A 1 10.29 -21.65 20.30
C MET A 1 10.04 -22.23 18.92
N THR A 2 8.97 -21.82 18.24
CA THR A 2 8.75 -22.13 16.82
C THR A 2 9.88 -21.52 16.01
N SER A 3 10.45 -22.24 15.03
CA SER A 3 11.52 -21.68 14.21
C SER A 3 11.01 -20.50 13.38
N LEU A 4 11.92 -19.60 12.97
CA LEU A 4 11.57 -18.48 12.07
C LEU A 4 10.85 -18.98 10.80
N LYS A 5 11.33 -20.09 10.23
CA LYS A 5 10.76 -20.70 9.04
C LYS A 5 9.32 -21.16 9.32
N ASP A 6 9.09 -21.86 10.41
CA ASP A 6 7.78 -22.43 10.73
C ASP A 6 6.76 -21.32 11.01
N SER A 7 7.16 -20.25 11.70
CA SER A 7 6.30 -19.08 11.92
C SER A 7 5.91 -18.37 10.62
N LEU A 8 6.83 -18.24 9.66
CA LEU A 8 6.53 -17.65 8.35
C LEU A 8 5.62 -18.53 7.51
N LEU A 9 5.81 -19.85 7.55
CA LEU A 9 4.96 -20.80 6.83
C LEU A 9 3.54 -20.82 7.40
N ALA A 10 3.40 -20.81 8.72
CA ALA A 10 2.10 -20.74 9.38
C ALA A 10 1.34 -19.45 9.04
N PHE A 11 2.01 -18.29 9.08
CA PHE A 11 1.37 -17.01 8.76
C PHE A 11 0.94 -16.90 7.27
N HIS A 12 1.66 -17.58 6.39
CA HIS A 12 1.38 -17.59 4.95
C HIS A 12 0.68 -18.88 4.48
N GLU A 13 0.04 -19.62 5.39
CA GLU A 13 -0.79 -20.75 5.01
C GLU A 13 -1.94 -20.29 4.10
N GLY A 14 -2.26 -21.08 3.07
CA GLY A 14 -3.31 -20.77 2.10
C GLY A 14 -3.01 -19.64 1.10
N ARG A 15 -1.80 -19.05 1.11
CA ARG A 15 -1.42 -17.97 0.18
C ARG A 15 -1.19 -18.50 -1.24
N ASN A 16 -1.48 -17.67 -2.24
CA ASN A 16 -1.33 -18.04 -3.65
C ASN A 16 0.14 -18.12 -4.10
N ALA A 17 0.37 -18.56 -5.34
CA ALA A 17 1.70 -18.80 -5.91
C ALA A 17 2.67 -17.60 -5.86
N SER A 18 2.16 -16.37 -5.77
CA SER A 18 2.98 -15.16 -5.68
C SER A 18 3.76 -15.06 -4.35
N ILE A 19 3.46 -15.92 -3.37
CA ILE A 19 4.23 -16.03 -2.11
C ILE A 19 5.71 -16.36 -2.35
N ALA A 20 6.06 -17.12 -3.40
CA ALA A 20 7.45 -17.38 -3.75
C ALA A 20 8.20 -16.08 -4.11
N LEU A 21 7.52 -15.15 -4.79
CA LEU A 21 8.08 -13.83 -5.10
C LEU A 21 8.23 -12.99 -3.83
N LYS A 22 7.31 -13.11 -2.86
CA LYS A 22 7.45 -12.48 -1.53
C LYS A 22 8.73 -12.94 -0.84
N TYR A 23 8.96 -14.25 -0.75
CA TYR A 23 10.16 -14.80 -0.14
C TYR A 23 11.43 -14.37 -0.88
N LYS A 24 11.41 -14.30 -2.21
CA LYS A 24 12.56 -13.78 -2.98
C LYS A 24 12.86 -12.33 -2.61
N LYS A 25 11.85 -11.46 -2.57
CA LYS A 25 12.02 -10.04 -2.19
C LYS A 25 12.48 -9.85 -0.76
N MET A 26 11.93 -10.62 0.18
CA MET A 26 12.32 -10.54 1.60
C MET A 26 13.78 -10.94 1.84
N LYS A 27 14.38 -11.76 0.97
CA LYS A 27 15.79 -12.13 1.04
C LYS A 27 16.75 -11.04 0.55
N GLU A 28 16.25 -9.98 -0.10
CA GLU A 28 17.11 -8.93 -0.66
C GLU A 28 17.86 -8.14 0.42
N ASN A 29 17.19 -7.79 1.54
CA ASN A 29 17.79 -7.10 2.68
C ASN A 29 16.84 -7.10 3.91
N PRO A 30 17.33 -6.75 5.11
CA PRO A 30 16.52 -6.67 6.33
C PRO A 30 15.30 -5.74 6.23
N PHE A 31 15.40 -4.61 5.52
CA PHE A 31 14.28 -3.69 5.34
C PHE A 31 13.13 -4.31 4.54
N ARG A 32 13.44 -5.06 3.46
CA ARG A 32 12.46 -5.82 2.68
C ARG A 32 11.82 -6.93 3.51
N TYR A 33 12.59 -7.61 4.35
CA TYR A 33 12.06 -8.61 5.28
C TYR A 33 11.08 -7.97 6.27
N PHE A 34 11.48 -6.88 6.92
CA PHE A 34 10.66 -6.15 7.90
C PHE A 34 9.30 -5.74 7.33
N ARG A 35 9.28 -5.15 6.13
CA ARG A 35 8.04 -4.77 5.43
C ARG A 35 7.22 -5.94 4.93
N GLY A 36 7.86 -7.07 4.64
CA GLY A 36 7.15 -8.29 4.26
C GLY A 36 6.53 -9.05 5.44
N THR A 37 6.88 -8.67 6.67
CA THR A 37 6.58 -9.42 7.89
C THR A 37 6.11 -8.50 9.03
N ALA A 38 5.18 -7.58 8.78
CA ALA A 38 4.62 -6.68 9.80
C ALA A 38 4.24 -7.41 11.10
N PHE A 39 3.58 -8.57 10.99
CA PHE A 39 3.21 -9.40 12.15
C PHE A 39 4.39 -9.76 13.07
N ARG A 40 5.61 -9.91 12.54
CA ARG A 40 6.80 -10.22 13.35
C ARG A 40 7.21 -9.06 14.24
N PHE A 41 6.97 -7.83 13.81
CA PHE A 41 7.21 -6.66 14.65
C PHE A 41 6.29 -6.71 15.87
N TYR A 42 5.00 -6.95 15.67
CA TYR A 42 3.99 -6.95 16.75
C TYR A 42 4.04 -8.19 17.66
N GLN A 43 4.59 -9.32 17.20
CA GLN A 43 4.79 -10.51 18.04
C GLN A 43 5.89 -10.38 19.10
N ASN A 44 6.77 -9.38 19.01
CA ASN A 44 7.87 -9.21 19.95
C ASN A 44 7.44 -8.36 21.15
N SER A 45 7.88 -8.68 22.35
CA SER A 45 7.49 -8.01 23.61
C SER A 45 8.03 -6.59 23.84
N PHE A 46 8.78 -5.99 22.90
CA PHE A 46 9.39 -4.67 23.13
C PHE A 46 8.35 -3.54 23.30
N HIS A 47 7.11 -3.76 22.85
CA HIS A 47 6.03 -2.78 22.95
C HIS A 47 5.41 -2.68 24.35
N GLU A 48 5.69 -3.63 25.26
CA GLU A 48 5.14 -3.65 26.63
C GLU A 48 5.39 -2.35 27.41
N ARG A 49 6.47 -1.62 27.10
CA ARG A 49 6.78 -0.33 27.74
C ARG A 49 6.04 0.86 27.14
N ILE A 50 5.41 0.67 25.98
CA ILE A 50 4.87 1.72 25.10
C ILE A 50 3.34 1.61 25.00
N VAL A 51 2.75 0.53 25.51
CA VAL A 51 1.29 0.30 25.60
C VAL A 51 0.53 1.36 26.41
N HIS A 52 1.23 2.20 27.18
CA HIS A 52 0.62 3.26 27.99
C HIS A 52 0.25 4.52 27.20
N SER A 53 0.62 4.62 25.92
CA SER A 53 0.20 5.74 25.07
C SER A 53 -1.29 5.68 24.74
N PRO A 54 -1.96 6.83 24.45
CA PRO A 54 -3.36 6.84 24.06
C PRO A 54 -3.65 5.94 22.86
N ILE A 55 -4.84 5.35 22.84
CA ILE A 55 -5.31 4.54 21.71
C ILE A 55 -5.71 5.47 20.55
N ALA A 56 -5.23 5.15 19.35
CA ALA A 56 -5.60 5.84 18.11
C ALA A 56 -5.74 4.85 16.95
N HIS A 57 -6.34 5.29 15.84
CA HIS A 57 -6.32 4.52 14.60
C HIS A 57 -4.92 4.56 14.00
N LEU A 58 -4.30 3.39 13.92
CA LEU A 58 -2.99 3.18 13.32
C LEU A 58 -3.13 2.81 11.85
N CYS A 59 -2.09 3.10 11.05
CA CYS A 59 -1.93 2.44 9.75
C CYS A 59 -1.42 1.01 9.96
N GLY A 60 -0.58 0.77 10.98
CA GLY A 60 -0.17 -0.58 11.39
C GLY A 60 0.94 -1.22 10.56
N ASP A 61 1.35 -0.63 9.45
CA ASP A 61 2.58 -0.99 8.73
C ASP A 61 3.37 0.27 8.31
N SER A 62 3.59 1.16 9.28
CA SER A 62 4.32 2.40 9.03
C SER A 62 5.78 2.14 8.67
N HIS A 63 6.21 2.65 7.51
CA HIS A 63 7.59 2.59 7.05
C HIS A 63 7.82 3.59 5.90
N LEU A 64 9.08 3.91 5.59
CA LEU A 64 9.44 4.88 4.54
C LEU A 64 8.72 4.66 3.20
N GLU A 65 8.66 3.41 2.71
CA GLU A 65 8.01 3.06 1.44
C GLU A 65 6.47 2.91 1.51
N ASN A 66 5.81 3.28 2.62
CA ASN A 66 4.34 3.30 2.73
C ASN A 66 3.79 4.68 2.35
N PHE A 67 4.67 5.68 2.33
CA PHE A 67 4.35 7.01 1.85
C PHE A 67 4.37 7.06 0.33
N GLY A 68 3.48 7.86 -0.24
CA GLY A 68 3.43 8.14 -1.66
C GLY A 68 2.29 9.08 -1.93
N SER A 69 1.56 8.91 -3.02
CA SER A 69 0.62 9.93 -3.47
C SER A 69 -0.67 9.36 -4.01
N PHE A 70 -1.73 10.12 -3.81
CA PHE A 70 -3.05 9.86 -4.37
C PHE A 70 -3.72 11.18 -4.74
N ARG A 71 -4.73 11.09 -5.59
CA ARG A 71 -5.56 12.23 -5.96
C ARG A 71 -6.86 12.14 -5.17
N GLY A 72 -7.15 13.15 -4.35
CA GLY A 72 -8.39 13.24 -3.58
C GLY A 72 -9.61 13.49 -4.48
N GLU A 73 -10.80 13.40 -3.90
CA GLU A 73 -12.07 13.66 -4.60
C GLU A 73 -12.14 15.09 -5.17
N ASN A 74 -11.54 16.05 -4.46
CA ASN A 74 -11.36 17.42 -4.89
C ASN A 74 -10.31 17.61 -6.01
N ARG A 75 -9.77 16.51 -6.53
CA ARG A 75 -8.74 16.43 -7.58
C ARG A 75 -7.37 16.97 -7.19
N VAL A 76 -7.14 17.31 -5.93
CA VAL A 76 -5.81 17.69 -5.43
C VAL A 76 -4.95 16.45 -5.25
N VAL A 77 -3.65 16.55 -5.58
CA VAL A 77 -2.68 15.49 -5.33
C VAL A 77 -2.09 15.67 -3.93
N TYR A 78 -2.23 14.64 -3.12
CA TYR A 78 -1.71 14.56 -1.76
C TYR A 78 -0.52 13.63 -1.69
N PHE A 79 0.39 13.89 -0.76
CA PHE A 79 1.43 12.97 -0.34
C PHE A 79 1.16 12.49 1.10
N ASP A 80 0.90 11.20 1.27
CA ASP A 80 0.56 10.63 2.58
C ASP A 80 0.85 9.11 2.60
N ILE A 81 0.49 8.46 3.69
CA ILE A 81 0.38 7.00 3.83
C ILE A 81 -0.61 6.46 2.78
N ASN A 82 -0.21 5.40 2.06
CA ASN A 82 -1.03 4.82 0.98
C ASN A 82 -1.68 3.48 1.34
N ASP A 83 -1.18 2.78 2.35
CA ASP A 83 -1.59 1.41 2.66
C ASP A 83 -2.08 1.29 4.10
N PHE A 84 -3.31 0.79 4.25
CA PHE A 84 -4.02 0.63 5.51
C PHE A 84 -4.46 -0.84 5.71
N ASP A 85 -3.83 -1.78 5.01
CA ASP A 85 -4.15 -3.22 5.11
C ASP A 85 -4.02 -3.75 6.55
N GLU A 86 -3.25 -3.09 7.42
CA GLU A 86 -3.00 -3.47 8.82
C GLU A 86 -3.65 -2.51 9.84
N THR A 87 -4.60 -1.66 9.41
CA THR A 87 -5.18 -0.63 10.29
C THR A 87 -5.92 -1.23 11.48
N CYS A 88 -5.72 -0.65 12.66
CA CYS A 88 -6.38 -1.06 13.89
C CYS A 88 -6.44 0.08 14.92
N LEU A 89 -7.19 -0.12 16.01
CA LEU A 89 -7.12 0.71 17.20
C LEU A 89 -6.06 0.15 18.14
N ALA A 90 -4.99 0.90 18.39
CA ALA A 90 -3.91 0.48 19.27
C ALA A 90 -3.16 1.69 19.87
N PRO A 91 -2.27 1.49 20.87
CA PRO A 91 -1.47 2.57 21.46
C PRO A 91 -0.66 3.33 20.39
N ILE A 92 -0.86 4.65 20.30
CA ILE A 92 -0.37 5.50 19.20
C ILE A 92 1.15 5.44 19.01
N ALA A 93 1.91 5.24 20.07
CA ALA A 93 3.36 5.21 20.03
C ALA A 93 3.93 3.96 19.30
N LEU A 94 3.10 2.97 18.97
CA LEU A 94 3.49 1.87 18.07
C LEU A 94 3.81 2.37 16.65
N GLU A 95 3.13 3.41 16.18
CA GLU A 95 3.29 3.94 14.83
C GLU A 95 4.70 4.53 14.60
N PRO A 96 5.17 5.53 15.39
CA PRO A 96 6.52 6.06 15.23
C PRO A 96 7.59 5.02 15.53
N LEU A 97 7.36 4.08 16.46
CA LEU A 97 8.30 3.00 16.75
C LEU A 97 8.51 2.07 15.55
N ARG A 98 7.41 1.68 14.89
CA ARG A 98 7.46 0.89 13.67
C ARG A 98 8.18 1.66 12.58
N TYR A 99 7.86 2.94 12.41
CA TYR A 99 8.47 3.80 11.39
C TYR A 99 9.98 3.92 11.57
N ILE A 100 10.48 4.27 12.77
CA ILE A 100 11.93 4.45 13.01
C ILE A 100 12.69 3.14 12.87
N THR A 101 12.09 2.00 13.24
CA THR A 101 12.68 0.68 13.02
C THR A 101 12.86 0.44 11.52
N GLY A 102 11.82 0.73 10.73
CA GLY A 102 11.88 0.65 9.27
C GLY A 102 12.88 1.63 8.66
N LEU A 103 12.93 2.87 9.17
CA LEU A 103 13.85 3.90 8.69
C LEU A 103 15.31 3.51 8.94
N PHE A 104 15.62 3.01 10.13
CA PHE A 104 16.96 2.53 10.47
C PHE A 104 17.41 1.39 9.55
N LEU A 105 16.53 0.40 9.33
CA LEU A 105 16.80 -0.70 8.39
C LEU A 105 16.91 -0.22 6.94
N ALA A 106 16.15 0.80 6.55
CA ALA A 106 16.25 1.40 5.22
C ALA A 106 17.58 2.13 5.03
N CYS A 107 18.07 2.83 6.06
CA CYS A 107 19.38 3.49 6.04
C CYS A 107 20.50 2.47 5.81
N ASP A 108 20.51 1.39 6.59
CA ASP A 108 21.45 0.26 6.44
C ASP A 108 21.40 -0.34 5.03
N ALA A 109 20.19 -0.63 4.52
CA ALA A 109 20.00 -1.18 3.17
C ALA A 109 20.46 -0.23 2.04
N ASN A 110 20.63 1.05 2.31
CA ASN A 110 21.13 2.06 1.36
C ASN A 110 22.59 2.49 1.65
N GLY A 111 23.29 1.80 2.56
CA GLY A 111 24.70 2.03 2.84
C GLY A 111 25.00 3.24 3.73
N LEU A 112 24.00 3.78 4.44
CA LEU A 112 24.24 4.80 5.45
C LEU A 112 24.81 4.15 6.71
N ASN A 113 25.68 4.86 7.42
CA ASN A 113 26.19 4.40 8.70
C ASN A 113 25.11 4.51 9.80
N ALA A 114 25.35 3.86 10.94
CA ALA A 114 24.40 3.85 12.05
C ALA A 114 24.17 5.24 12.67
N GLU A 115 25.16 6.13 12.66
CA GLU A 115 25.04 7.48 13.20
C GLU A 115 24.07 8.34 12.37
N ASP A 116 24.22 8.31 11.04
CA ASP A 116 23.31 8.96 10.11
C ASP A 116 21.88 8.40 10.24
N GLY A 117 21.75 7.07 10.34
CA GLY A 117 20.47 6.41 10.55
C GLY A 117 19.78 6.83 11.86
N LEU A 118 20.53 6.92 12.96
CA LEU A 118 20.03 7.41 14.24
C LEU A 118 19.63 8.90 14.18
N SER A 119 20.45 9.73 13.54
CA SER A 119 20.17 11.15 13.33
C SER A 119 18.86 11.38 12.56
N LEU A 120 18.60 10.57 11.52
CA LEU A 120 17.34 10.59 10.79
C LEU A 120 16.16 10.12 11.64
N CYS A 121 16.33 9.08 12.45
CA CYS A 121 15.29 8.61 13.39
C CYS A 121 14.94 9.68 14.43
N HIS A 122 15.94 10.37 14.99
CA HIS A 122 15.73 11.49 15.92
C HIS A 122 15.00 12.64 15.24
N SER A 123 15.40 13.00 14.02
CA SER A 123 14.74 14.04 13.24
C SER A 123 13.26 13.71 12.99
N TYR A 124 12.95 12.46 12.63
CA TYR A 124 11.58 12.00 12.47
C TYR A 124 10.76 12.08 13.77
N ILE A 125 11.28 11.53 14.87
CA ILE A 125 10.58 11.54 16.17
C ILE A 125 10.29 12.96 16.62
N ASN A 126 11.28 13.86 16.51
CA ASN A 126 11.12 15.27 16.86
C ASN A 126 10.02 15.92 16.01
N ALA A 127 10.07 15.76 14.69
CA ALA A 127 9.04 16.28 13.80
C ALA A 127 7.64 15.71 14.14
N TRP A 128 7.55 14.41 14.40
CA TRP A 128 6.31 13.75 14.79
C TRP A 128 5.71 14.33 16.08
N PHE A 129 6.54 14.56 17.11
CA PHE A 129 6.09 15.17 18.36
C PHE A 129 5.73 16.65 18.20
N GLU A 130 6.46 17.43 17.42
CA GLU A 130 6.11 18.82 17.13
C GLU A 130 4.75 18.91 16.41
N GLU A 131 4.50 18.02 15.44
CA GLU A 131 3.21 17.97 14.76
C GLU A 131 2.07 17.55 15.67
N LEU A 132 2.29 16.54 16.51
CA LEU A 132 1.29 16.11 17.48
C LEU A 132 0.94 17.25 18.46
N LYS A 133 1.94 17.99 18.94
CA LYS A 133 1.75 19.16 19.81
C LYS A 133 1.01 20.32 19.13
N SER A 134 1.15 20.46 17.82
CA SER A 134 0.45 21.50 17.08
C SER A 134 -1.08 21.35 17.17
N GLY A 135 -1.57 20.11 17.34
CA GLY A 135 -3.00 19.81 17.42
C GLY A 135 -3.76 19.95 16.10
N TYR A 136 -3.07 20.19 14.98
CA TYR A 136 -3.67 20.34 13.66
C TYR A 136 -3.21 19.24 12.71
N THR A 137 -4.13 18.78 11.86
CA THR A 137 -3.77 17.95 10.72
C THR A 137 -3.30 18.84 9.57
N ARG A 138 -2.27 18.39 8.85
CA ARG A 138 -1.70 19.10 7.71
C ARG A 138 -1.67 18.16 6.52
N ASN A 139 -2.36 18.55 5.47
CA ASN A 139 -2.26 17.87 4.19
C ASN A 139 -0.98 18.30 3.49
N LEU A 140 -0.18 17.34 3.02
CA LEU A 140 0.93 17.62 2.12
C LEU A 140 0.42 17.61 0.68
N GLU A 141 0.11 18.80 0.20
CA GLU A 141 -0.26 19.10 -1.19
C GLU A 141 0.76 20.07 -1.79
N SER A 142 0.64 20.42 -3.08
CA SER A 142 1.63 21.28 -3.75
C SER A 142 1.88 22.61 -3.01
N ALA A 143 0.84 23.20 -2.41
CA ALA A 143 0.92 24.47 -1.70
C ALA A 143 1.70 24.38 -0.37
N SER A 144 1.66 23.23 0.32
CA SER A 144 2.27 23.03 1.64
C SER A 144 3.57 22.23 1.61
N ALA A 145 3.78 21.44 0.56
CA ALA A 145 4.99 20.62 0.37
C ALA A 145 6.23 21.47 0.04
N ARG A 146 7.41 20.91 0.31
CA ARG A 146 8.71 21.54 0.05
C ARG A 146 9.68 20.53 -0.56
N GLY A 147 10.72 21.04 -1.24
CA GLY A 147 11.81 20.24 -1.81
C GLY A 147 11.31 19.09 -2.70
N ILE A 148 11.94 17.92 -2.54
CA ILE A 148 11.68 16.73 -3.36
C ILE A 148 10.20 16.28 -3.37
N ILE A 149 9.47 16.51 -2.27
CA ILE A 149 8.05 16.12 -2.19
C ILE A 149 7.19 17.06 -3.03
N LYS A 150 7.48 18.37 -3.02
CA LYS A 150 6.78 19.33 -3.86
C LYS A 150 6.99 19.03 -5.33
N GLU A 151 8.25 18.85 -5.74
CA GLU A 151 8.59 18.48 -7.12
C GLU A 151 7.90 17.18 -7.54
N PHE A 152 7.85 16.18 -6.65
CA PHE A 152 7.14 14.93 -6.89
C PHE A 152 5.63 15.14 -7.12
N ILE A 153 4.97 15.92 -6.26
CA ILE A 153 3.54 16.24 -6.37
C ILE A 153 3.24 17.00 -7.67
N GLU A 154 4.01 18.04 -7.99
CA GLU A 154 3.82 18.85 -9.20
C GLU A 154 3.99 18.01 -10.48
N ASN A 155 4.98 17.12 -10.50
CA ASN A 155 5.20 16.19 -11.61
C ASN A 155 4.05 15.17 -11.78
N LEU A 156 3.37 14.81 -10.70
CA LEU A 156 2.19 13.94 -10.75
C LEU A 156 0.95 14.71 -11.21
N ASP A 157 0.82 15.96 -10.79
CA ASP A 157 -0.33 16.78 -11.14
C ASP A 157 -0.38 17.10 -12.63
N ALA A 158 0.79 17.28 -13.26
CA ALA A 158 0.92 17.45 -14.71
C ALA A 158 0.51 16.22 -15.54
N ARG A 159 0.34 15.03 -14.94
CA ARG A 159 0.01 13.79 -15.67
C ARG A 159 -1.46 13.75 -16.05
N LYS A 160 -1.73 13.58 -17.34
CA LYS A 160 -3.10 13.43 -17.85
C LYS A 160 -3.62 12.01 -17.64
N HIS A 161 -4.82 11.91 -17.05
CA HIS A 161 -5.51 10.64 -16.82
C HIS A 161 -5.62 9.76 -18.07
N LYS A 162 -5.98 10.37 -19.21
CA LYS A 162 -6.08 9.68 -20.51
C LYS A 162 -4.78 8.99 -20.93
N ASP A 163 -3.64 9.61 -20.66
CA ASP A 163 -2.33 9.06 -21.00
C ASP A 163 -1.96 7.91 -20.05
N PHE A 164 -2.32 8.03 -18.77
CA PHE A 164 -2.17 6.93 -17.81
C PHE A 164 -2.97 5.69 -18.22
N ILE A 165 -4.25 5.86 -18.59
CA ILE A 165 -5.10 4.77 -19.09
C ILE A 165 -4.51 4.17 -20.36
N LYS A 166 -4.12 5.00 -21.35
CA LYS A 166 -3.51 4.53 -22.60
C LYS A 166 -2.20 3.76 -22.36
N LYS A 167 -1.42 4.15 -21.35
CA LYS A 167 -0.20 3.43 -20.97
C LYS A 167 -0.51 2.02 -20.47
N LYS A 168 -1.53 1.89 -19.62
CA LYS A 168 -1.91 0.63 -18.95
C LYS A 168 -2.79 -0.31 -19.75
N THR A 169 -3.41 0.18 -20.82
CA THR A 169 -4.42 -0.56 -21.57
C THR A 169 -4.15 -0.53 -23.07
N GLU A 170 -4.79 -1.43 -23.80
CA GLU A 170 -4.80 -1.49 -25.26
C GLU A 170 -6.23 -1.59 -25.79
N LYS A 171 -6.43 -1.12 -27.02
CA LYS A 171 -7.73 -1.23 -27.70
C LYS A 171 -7.82 -2.59 -28.39
N THR A 172 -8.97 -3.23 -28.29
CA THR A 172 -9.30 -4.50 -28.94
C THR A 172 -10.59 -4.35 -29.74
N LYS A 173 -10.96 -5.37 -30.54
CA LYS A 173 -12.25 -5.38 -31.25
C LYS A 173 -13.46 -5.34 -30.29
N MET A 174 -13.29 -5.84 -29.07
CA MET A 174 -14.33 -5.91 -28.03
C MET A 174 -14.28 -4.74 -27.05
N GLY A 175 -13.44 -3.73 -27.29
CA GLY A 175 -13.33 -2.55 -26.43
C GLY A 175 -11.89 -2.26 -26.01
N ARG A 176 -11.63 -2.27 -24.69
CA ARG A 176 -10.31 -1.96 -24.12
C ARG A 176 -9.97 -3.00 -23.06
N LYS A 177 -8.71 -3.44 -23.05
CA LYS A 177 -8.17 -4.40 -22.07
C LYS A 177 -6.90 -3.90 -21.41
N ILE A 178 -6.59 -4.41 -20.24
CA ILE A 178 -5.36 -4.15 -19.51
C ILE A 178 -4.22 -4.92 -20.18
N LYS A 179 -3.06 -4.27 -20.34
CA LYS A 179 -1.87 -4.92 -20.86
C LYS A 179 -1.30 -5.87 -19.80
N VAL A 180 -1.19 -7.14 -20.13
CA VAL A 180 -0.53 -8.16 -19.31
C VAL A 180 0.95 -8.25 -19.65
N ASP A 181 1.80 -8.44 -18.64
CA ASP A 181 3.25 -8.64 -18.81
C ASP A 181 3.72 -10.00 -18.28
N GLY A 182 2.79 -10.84 -17.79
CA GLY A 182 3.07 -12.16 -17.25
C GLY A 182 3.74 -12.15 -15.86
N VAL A 183 4.14 -10.99 -15.34
CA VAL A 183 4.87 -10.88 -14.08
C VAL A 183 4.08 -10.04 -13.10
N ARG A 184 3.93 -8.75 -13.36
CA ARG A 184 3.18 -7.80 -12.53
C ARG A 184 1.69 -7.86 -12.83
N TYR A 185 1.32 -8.09 -14.08
CA TYR A 185 -0.06 -8.22 -14.54
C TYR A 185 -0.23 -9.54 -15.28
N GLN A 186 -1.06 -10.41 -14.72
CA GLN A 186 -1.32 -11.75 -15.26
C GLN A 186 -2.81 -11.91 -15.59
N THR A 187 -3.11 -12.78 -16.55
CA THR A 187 -4.48 -13.13 -16.90
C THR A 187 -5.18 -13.73 -15.69
N ALA A 188 -6.36 -13.20 -15.34
CA ALA A 188 -7.24 -13.80 -14.35
C ALA A 188 -8.03 -14.96 -14.99
N SER A 189 -8.36 -16.00 -14.21
CA SER A 189 -9.25 -17.08 -14.67
C SER A 189 -10.69 -16.58 -14.85
N GLU A 190 -11.52 -17.32 -15.57
CA GLU A 190 -12.95 -17.00 -15.73
C GLU A 190 -13.65 -16.89 -14.36
N ASP A 191 -13.39 -17.84 -13.45
CA ASP A 191 -13.91 -17.80 -12.08
C ASP A 191 -13.47 -16.55 -11.30
N GLU A 192 -12.21 -16.11 -11.44
CA GLU A 192 -11.71 -14.89 -10.78
C GLU A 192 -12.40 -13.64 -11.33
N VAL A 193 -12.58 -13.57 -12.65
CA VAL A 193 -13.29 -12.48 -13.33
C VAL A 193 -14.74 -12.41 -12.84
N ASP A 194 -15.43 -13.55 -12.80
CA ASP A 194 -16.83 -13.63 -12.37
C ASP A 194 -17.01 -13.23 -10.90
N ASN A 195 -16.11 -13.67 -10.02
CA ASN A 195 -16.11 -13.28 -8.62
C ASN A 195 -15.91 -11.76 -8.44
N VAL A 196 -14.99 -11.16 -9.21
CA VAL A 196 -14.79 -9.70 -9.19
C VAL A 196 -16.04 -9.00 -9.70
N ILE A 197 -16.60 -9.39 -10.85
CA ILE A 197 -17.82 -8.77 -11.39
C ILE A 197 -18.98 -8.89 -10.40
N TYR A 198 -19.14 -10.04 -9.76
CA TYR A 198 -20.14 -10.25 -8.72
C TYR A 198 -19.95 -9.28 -7.56
N SER A 199 -18.71 -9.08 -7.07
CA SER A 199 -18.43 -8.13 -5.99
C SER A 199 -18.83 -6.69 -6.34
N PHE A 200 -18.61 -6.27 -7.60
CA PHE A 200 -18.99 -4.92 -8.06
C PHE A 200 -20.50 -4.75 -8.24
N ARG A 201 -21.24 -5.84 -8.50
CA ARG A 201 -22.69 -5.85 -8.63
C ARG A 201 -23.43 -6.09 -7.31
N ASN A 202 -22.72 -6.48 -6.25
CA ASN A 202 -23.34 -6.68 -4.94
C ASN A 202 -23.95 -5.36 -4.45
N LYS A 203 -25.27 -5.35 -4.24
CA LYS A 203 -26.03 -4.17 -3.79
C LYS A 203 -25.56 -3.62 -2.45
N GLU A 204 -24.96 -4.46 -1.60
CA GLU A 204 -24.40 -4.04 -0.31
C GLU A 204 -23.27 -3.01 -0.47
N ASN A 205 -22.55 -3.06 -1.59
CA ASN A 205 -21.44 -2.14 -1.87
C ASN A 205 -21.90 -0.75 -2.35
N LYS A 206 -23.21 -0.56 -2.63
CA LYS A 206 -23.82 0.72 -3.04
C LYS A 206 -23.10 1.42 -4.21
N LEU A 207 -22.52 0.64 -5.12
CA LEU A 207 -21.83 1.15 -6.30
C LEU A 207 -22.82 1.46 -7.43
N ASP A 208 -22.59 2.54 -8.16
CA ASP A 208 -23.34 2.87 -9.38
C ASP A 208 -23.01 1.84 -10.50
N PRO A 209 -23.98 1.03 -10.96
CA PRO A 209 -23.72 -0.04 -11.91
C PRO A 209 -23.23 0.45 -13.28
N ASP A 210 -23.54 1.69 -13.68
CA ASP A 210 -23.11 2.25 -14.96
C ASP A 210 -21.68 2.77 -14.87
N PHE A 211 -21.36 3.53 -13.82
CA PHE A 211 -20.00 4.02 -13.59
C PHE A 211 -18.99 2.89 -13.36
N TYR A 212 -19.37 1.91 -12.54
CA TYR A 212 -18.52 0.80 -12.11
C TYR A 212 -18.62 -0.42 -13.04
N ARG A 213 -19.18 -0.28 -14.24
CA ARG A 213 -19.24 -1.37 -15.22
C ARG A 213 -17.84 -1.90 -15.51
N VAL A 214 -17.60 -3.15 -15.13
CA VAL A 214 -16.31 -3.84 -15.32
C VAL A 214 -16.10 -4.18 -16.79
N LEU A 215 -14.94 -3.81 -17.32
CA LEU A 215 -14.52 -4.03 -18.71
C LEU A 215 -13.45 -5.11 -18.83
N ASP A 216 -12.55 -5.20 -17.85
CA ASP A 216 -11.46 -6.18 -17.83
C ASP A 216 -10.92 -6.36 -16.41
N VAL A 217 -10.41 -7.55 -16.10
CA VAL A 217 -9.84 -7.90 -14.79
C VAL A 217 -8.54 -8.66 -15.02
N VAL A 218 -7.47 -8.24 -14.35
CA VAL A 218 -6.18 -8.97 -14.35
C VAL A 218 -5.67 -9.13 -12.94
N ILE A 219 -4.96 -10.22 -12.67
CA ILE A 219 -4.22 -10.41 -11.41
C ILE A 219 -3.10 -9.38 -11.35
N ARG A 220 -2.93 -8.74 -10.19
CA ARG A 220 -1.89 -7.73 -9.93
C ARG A 220 -0.93 -8.21 -8.85
N ASN A 221 0.29 -8.57 -9.26
CA ASN A 221 1.39 -8.90 -8.37
C ASN A 221 2.22 -7.66 -8.04
N ALA A 222 1.87 -6.97 -6.95
CA ALA A 222 2.57 -5.78 -6.48
C ALA A 222 2.54 -5.68 -4.94
N GLY A 223 3.45 -4.89 -4.35
CA GLY A 223 3.65 -4.80 -2.90
C GLY A 223 4.43 -5.98 -2.34
N THR A 224 5.20 -5.81 -1.24
CA THR A 224 5.86 -6.95 -0.59
C THR A 224 4.90 -7.63 0.40
N ALA A 225 4.13 -6.85 1.16
CA ALA A 225 3.15 -7.35 2.12
C ALA A 225 2.01 -8.15 1.45
N SER A 226 1.46 -7.62 0.35
CA SER A 226 0.30 -8.18 -0.36
C SER A 226 0.60 -9.35 -1.31
N LEU A 227 1.87 -9.74 -1.50
CA LEU A 227 2.18 -10.94 -2.28
C LEU A 227 1.74 -12.19 -1.49
N GLY A 228 1.02 -13.08 -2.17
CA GLY A 228 0.34 -14.22 -1.59
C GLY A 228 -1.16 -14.00 -1.35
N LEU A 229 -1.66 -12.78 -1.45
CA LEU A 229 -3.09 -12.42 -1.41
C LEU A 229 -3.68 -12.25 -2.81
N LYS A 230 -5.01 -12.35 -2.91
CA LYS A 230 -5.73 -11.98 -4.13
C LYS A 230 -5.69 -10.46 -4.27
N ARG A 231 -5.22 -10.00 -5.42
CA ARG A 231 -5.21 -8.59 -5.78
C ARG A 231 -5.42 -8.47 -7.28
N TYR A 232 -6.36 -7.62 -7.68
CA TYR A 232 -6.75 -7.45 -9.06
C TYR A 232 -6.62 -5.99 -9.47
N LEU A 233 -6.22 -5.76 -10.72
CA LEU A 233 -6.42 -4.48 -11.37
C LEU A 233 -7.67 -4.60 -12.24
N VAL A 234 -8.68 -3.80 -11.95
CA VAL A 234 -9.99 -3.82 -12.60
C VAL A 234 -10.11 -2.57 -13.48
N LEU A 235 -10.35 -2.77 -14.77
CA LEU A 235 -10.69 -1.70 -15.70
C LEU A 235 -12.20 -1.52 -15.67
N ILE A 236 -12.66 -0.31 -15.35
CA ILE A 236 -14.07 0.05 -15.38
C ILE A 236 -14.34 1.15 -16.41
N GLU A 237 -15.60 1.33 -16.76
CA GLU A 237 -16.02 2.33 -17.74
C GLU A 237 -15.76 3.76 -17.29
N GLY A 238 -16.05 4.11 -16.03
CA GLY A 238 -15.86 5.45 -15.48
C GLY A 238 -16.75 6.51 -16.15
N THR A 239 -16.41 7.80 -15.99
CA THR A 239 -17.20 8.92 -16.56
C THR A 239 -16.80 9.28 -18.00
N GLY A 240 -17.72 9.25 -18.96
CA GLY A 240 -17.51 9.82 -20.29
C GLY A 240 -16.97 8.85 -21.36
N GLY A 241 -17.38 7.57 -21.32
CA GLY A 241 -17.15 6.59 -22.38
C GLY A 241 -15.68 6.16 -22.56
N SER A 242 -15.22 5.93 -23.80
CA SER A 242 -13.91 5.30 -24.09
C SER A 242 -12.65 6.10 -23.66
N SER A 243 -12.83 7.36 -23.25
CA SER A 243 -11.79 8.22 -22.64
C SER A 243 -11.95 8.40 -21.13
N GLY A 244 -13.05 7.88 -20.57
CA GLY A 244 -13.45 7.98 -19.17
C GLY A 244 -12.98 6.83 -18.29
N ASN A 245 -12.41 5.78 -18.88
CA ASN A 245 -12.08 4.55 -18.17
C ASN A 245 -11.22 4.80 -16.93
N MET A 246 -11.45 4.01 -15.89
CA MET A 246 -10.71 4.08 -14.65
C MET A 246 -10.15 2.71 -14.29
N LEU A 247 -9.06 2.72 -13.51
CA LEU A 247 -8.44 1.52 -12.99
C LEU A 247 -8.64 1.49 -11.49
N ILE A 248 -9.23 0.40 -11.00
CA ILE A 248 -9.45 0.15 -9.58
C ILE A 248 -8.49 -0.95 -9.14
N ASP A 249 -7.83 -0.73 -8.01
CA ASP A 249 -6.98 -1.72 -7.36
C ASP A 249 -7.80 -2.43 -6.30
N LEU A 250 -8.29 -3.63 -6.62
CA LEU A 250 -9.08 -4.44 -5.70
C LEU A 250 -8.16 -5.38 -4.93
N LYS A 251 -8.16 -5.28 -3.60
CA LYS A 251 -7.36 -6.12 -2.71
C LYS A 251 -8.26 -7.02 -1.87
N GLU A 252 -7.81 -8.24 -1.62
CA GLU A 252 -8.35 -9.09 -0.55
C GLU A 252 -8.06 -8.46 0.81
N ALA A 253 -9.12 -8.25 1.59
CA ALA A 253 -8.99 -7.81 2.97
C ALA A 253 -8.67 -9.02 3.87
N ILE A 254 -7.68 -8.86 4.73
CA ILE A 254 -7.36 -9.82 5.80
C ILE A 254 -7.44 -9.12 7.16
N PRO A 255 -7.66 -9.87 8.25
CA PRO A 255 -7.52 -9.30 9.59
C PRO A 255 -6.12 -8.70 9.79
N THR A 256 -6.07 -7.58 10.51
CA THR A 256 -4.80 -6.99 10.96
C THR A 256 -3.99 -8.01 11.77
N CYS A 257 -2.67 -7.94 11.62
CA CYS A 257 -1.72 -8.74 12.39
C CYS A 257 -1.40 -8.12 13.77
N ILE A 258 -1.96 -6.95 14.06
CA ILE A 258 -1.84 -6.30 15.35
C ILE A 258 -2.84 -6.96 16.31
N PRO A 259 -2.38 -7.46 17.48
CA PRO A 259 -3.24 -8.11 18.47
C PRO A 259 -4.35 -7.22 19.03
#